data_AF-A0A4Q3TFZ5-F1
#
_entry.id   AF-A0A4Q3TFZ5-F1
#
_cell.length_a   1.000
_cell.length_b   1.000
_cell.length_c   1.000
_cell.angle_alpha   90.00
_cell.angle_beta   90.00
_cell.angle_gamma   90.00
#
_symmetry.space_group_name_H-M   'P 1'
#
loop_
_entity.id
_entity.type
_entity.pdbx_description
1 polymer ?
#
loop_
_entity_poly.entity_id
_entity_poly.type
_entity_poly.pdbx_seq_one_letter_code
_entity_poly.pdbx_strand_id
1 'polypeptide(L)'
;VGIRFQQIQKYECGANRISAARLWQLSEALESPISYFYDGLEEAIERQEVASQGGEMFSRKETLDLIQAYYQLDEKPRRRLLDLAKSLHTDAAAPTA
;
A
#
# COMPACT_ATOMS: atom_id res chain seq x y z
N VAL A 1 17.90 22.46 18.14
CA VAL A 1 16.84 21.42 18.16
C VAL A 1 16.59 20.74 19.51
N GLY A 2 17.53 20.66 20.47
CA GLY A 2 17.20 20.22 21.85
C GLY A 2 16.73 18.76 21.98
N ILE A 3 17.18 17.88 21.07
CA ILE A 3 16.75 16.48 20.97
C ILE A 3 17.86 15.56 21.47
N ARG A 4 17.53 14.56 22.28
CA ARG A 4 18.49 13.53 22.71
C ARG A 4 18.97 12.71 21.50
N PHE A 5 20.24 12.35 21.45
CA PHE A 5 20.83 11.55 20.35
C PHE A 5 20.04 10.27 20.03
N GLN A 6 19.66 9.49 21.05
CA GLN A 6 18.81 8.30 20.86
C GLN A 6 17.47 8.60 20.19
N GLN A 7 16.92 9.80 20.40
CA GLN A 7 15.66 10.19 19.78
C GLN A 7 15.87 10.56 18.30
N ILE A 8 17.03 11.09 17.93
CA ILE A 8 17.42 11.29 16.53
C ILE A 8 17.52 9.93 15.84
N GLN A 9 18.20 8.94 16.44
CA GLN A 9 18.25 7.59 15.90
C GLN A 9 16.85 6.97 15.73
N LYS A 10 15.92 7.23 16.67
CA LYS A 10 14.53 6.78 16.51
C LYS A 10 13.79 7.47 15.36
N TYR A 11 14.15 8.69 15.00
CA TYR A 11 13.61 9.36 13.83
C TYR A 11 14.23 8.83 12.54
N GLU A 12 15.55 8.62 12.54
CA GLU A 12 16.28 8.05 11.39
C GLU A 12 15.80 6.65 11.04
N CYS A 13 15.60 5.79 12.04
CA CYS A 13 15.09 4.43 11.83
C CYS A 13 13.55 4.37 11.65
N GLY A 14 12.86 5.51 11.63
CA GLY A 14 11.39 5.57 11.51
C GLY A 14 10.60 4.97 12.68
N ALA A 15 11.28 4.59 13.77
CA ALA A 15 10.66 4.00 14.96
C ALA A 15 9.70 4.97 15.67
N ASN A 16 9.97 6.27 15.58
CA ASN A 16 9.12 7.32 16.10
C ASN A 16 8.66 8.27 14.99
N ARG A 17 7.37 8.66 15.02
CA ARG A 17 6.87 9.75 14.19
C ARG A 17 7.35 11.10 14.73
N ILE A 18 7.66 12.02 13.82
CA ILE A 18 8.03 13.40 14.12
C ILE A 18 6.84 14.33 13.85
N SER A 19 6.62 15.33 14.70
CA SER A 19 5.59 16.34 14.46
C SER A 19 6.07 17.37 13.42
N ALA A 20 5.15 17.96 12.67
CA ALA A 20 5.46 18.97 11.66
C ALA A 20 6.28 20.14 12.22
N ALA A 21 5.93 20.62 13.43
CA ALA A 21 6.66 21.69 14.10
C ALA A 21 8.14 21.33 14.37
N ARG A 22 8.42 20.05 14.71
CA ARG A 22 9.80 19.59 14.94
C ARG A 22 10.55 19.33 13.65
N LEU A 23 9.88 18.81 12.63
CA LEU A 23 10.46 18.64 11.30
C LEU A 23 10.90 20.01 10.74
N TRP A 24 10.08 21.05 10.94
CA TRP A 24 10.41 22.43 10.56
C TRP A 24 11.66 22.96 11.29
N GLN A 25 11.72 22.81 12.61
CA GLN A 25 12.93 23.18 13.37
C GLN A 25 14.18 22.42 12.92
N LEU A 26 14.02 21.18 12.44
CA LEU A 26 15.11 20.37 11.91
C LEU A 26 15.55 20.86 10.53
N SER A 27 14.59 21.26 9.68
CA SER A 27 14.85 21.84 8.35
C SER A 27 15.64 23.15 8.45
N GLU A 28 15.28 24.02 9.40
CA GLU A 28 16.03 25.25 9.70
C GLU A 28 17.45 24.95 10.19
N ALA A 29 17.60 23.95 11.08
CA ALA A 29 18.91 23.58 11.63
C ALA A 29 19.83 22.88 10.60
N LEU A 30 19.26 22.25 9.59
CA LEU A 30 19.97 21.56 8.51
C LEU A 30 20.11 22.42 7.25
N GLU A 31 19.63 23.67 7.28
CA GLU A 31 19.62 24.61 6.15
C GLU A 31 19.04 24.01 4.85
N SER A 32 18.04 23.13 4.99
CA SER A 32 17.43 22.40 3.88
C SER A 32 15.94 22.71 3.79
N PRO A 33 15.36 22.85 2.58
CA PRO A 33 13.92 23.03 2.43
C PRO A 33 13.13 21.86 3.06
N ILE A 34 12.03 22.17 3.74
CA ILE A 34 11.20 21.14 4.39
C ILE A 34 10.65 20.09 3.40
N SER A 35 10.50 20.45 2.13
CA SER A 35 10.07 19.55 1.06
C SER A 35 11.03 18.37 0.85
N TYR A 36 12.31 18.53 1.16
CA TYR A 36 13.32 17.47 1.02
C TYR A 36 12.97 16.22 1.85
N PHE A 37 12.37 16.40 3.04
CA PHE A 37 11.98 15.29 3.91
C PHE A 37 10.75 14.51 3.40
N TYR A 38 10.04 15.06 2.42
CA TYR A 38 8.87 14.45 1.80
C TYR A 38 9.18 13.85 0.42
N ASP A 39 10.43 13.94 -0.04
CA ASP A 39 10.83 13.37 -1.31
C ASP A 39 10.69 11.83 -1.28
N GLY A 40 10.07 11.28 -2.33
CA GLY A 40 9.72 9.86 -2.39
C GLY A 40 8.62 9.40 -1.42
N LEU A 41 7.98 10.30 -0.66
CA LEU A 41 6.87 9.93 0.23
C LEU A 41 5.67 9.41 -0.56
N GLU A 42 5.36 10.04 -1.70
CA GLU A 42 4.27 9.63 -2.60
C GLU A 42 4.44 8.16 -3.02
N GLU A 43 5.61 7.80 -3.55
CA GLU A 43 5.93 6.43 -3.95
C GLU A 43 5.92 5.44 -2.79
N ALA A 44 6.27 5.89 -1.58
CA ALA A 44 6.23 5.05 -0.38
C ALA A 44 4.79 4.78 0.08
N ILE A 45 3.92 5.80 0.01
CA ILE A 45 2.48 5.67 0.28
C ILE A 45 1.85 4.74 -0.75
N GLU A 46 2.11 4.94 -2.04
CA GLU A 46 1.60 4.08 -3.11
C GLU A 46 2.03 2.63 -2.93
N ARG A 47 3.32 2.38 -2.64
CA ARG A 47 3.82 1.02 -2.35
C ARG A 47 3.14 0.41 -1.12
N GLN A 48 2.89 1.20 -0.08
CA GLN A 48 2.22 0.73 1.12
C GLN A 48 0.75 0.42 0.85
N GLU A 49 0.06 1.23 0.07
CA GLU A 49 -1.33 1.00 -0.35
C GLU A 49 -1.45 -0.26 -1.21
N VAL A 50 -0.56 -0.46 -2.18
CA VAL A 50 -0.51 -1.68 -3.00
C VAL A 50 -0.25 -2.90 -2.13
N ALA A 51 0.66 -2.81 -1.16
CA ALA A 51 0.95 -3.90 -0.23
C ALA A 51 -0.23 -4.20 0.71
N SER A 52 -0.93 -3.18 1.22
CA SER A 52 -2.11 -3.37 2.06
C SER A 52 -3.31 -3.91 1.28
N GLN A 53 -3.56 -3.37 0.08
CA GLN A 53 -4.66 -3.84 -0.78
C GLN A 53 -4.43 -5.27 -1.26
N GLY A 54 -3.20 -5.59 -1.69
CA GLY A 54 -2.81 -6.97 -2.02
C GLY A 54 -2.95 -7.90 -0.82
N GLY A 55 -2.42 -7.49 0.35
CA GLY A 55 -2.52 -8.25 1.59
C GLY A 55 -3.96 -8.52 2.02
N GLU A 56 -4.84 -7.52 1.99
CA GLU A 56 -6.26 -7.66 2.32
C GLU A 56 -7.01 -8.51 1.29
N MET A 57 -6.70 -8.36 -0.01
CA MET A 57 -7.28 -9.17 -1.07
C MET A 57 -6.90 -10.65 -0.93
N PHE A 58 -5.65 -10.94 -0.60
CA PHE A 58 -5.14 -12.30 -0.33
C PHE A 58 -5.44 -12.80 1.09
N SER A 59 -5.85 -11.93 2.03
CA SER A 59 -6.28 -12.35 3.37
C SER A 59 -7.68 -12.96 3.38
N ARG A 60 -8.47 -12.74 2.34
CA ARG A 60 -9.78 -13.37 2.20
C ARG A 60 -9.57 -14.85 1.89
N LYS A 61 -10.03 -15.71 2.80
CA LYS A 61 -9.95 -17.17 2.68
C LYS A 61 -10.51 -17.67 1.33
N GLU A 62 -11.62 -17.08 0.89
CA GLU A 62 -12.24 -17.37 -0.40
C GLU A 62 -11.32 -17.07 -1.60
N THR A 63 -10.55 -15.97 -1.55
CA THR A 63 -9.60 -15.61 -2.62
C THR A 63 -8.46 -16.63 -2.68
N LEU A 64 -7.94 -17.08 -1.54
CA LEU A 64 -6.87 -18.08 -1.51
C LEU A 64 -7.36 -19.45 -2.01
N ASP A 65 -8.55 -19.87 -1.57
CA ASP A 65 -9.17 -21.12 -2.03
C ASP A 65 -9.41 -21.08 -3.55
N LEU A 66 -9.85 -19.94 -4.09
CA LEU A 66 -10.02 -19.73 -5.53
C LEU A 66 -8.68 -19.79 -6.28
N ILE A 67 -7.64 -19.14 -5.77
CA ILE A 67 -6.29 -19.14 -6.39
C ILE A 67 -5.71 -20.56 -6.38
N GLN A 68 -5.83 -21.29 -5.27
CA GLN A 68 -5.38 -22.67 -5.18
C GLN A 68 -6.13 -23.56 -6.18
N ALA A 69 -7.46 -23.45 -6.24
CA ALA A 69 -8.27 -24.18 -7.21
C ALA A 69 -7.89 -23.80 -8.67
N TYR A 70 -7.61 -22.52 -8.94
CA TYR A 70 -7.22 -22.03 -10.26
C TYR A 70 -5.91 -22.65 -10.77
N TYR A 71 -4.91 -22.81 -9.88
CA TYR A 71 -3.64 -23.43 -10.24
C TYR A 71 -3.74 -24.95 -10.44
N GLN A 72 -4.75 -25.61 -9.87
CA GLN A 72 -5.01 -27.04 -10.08
C GLN A 72 -5.72 -27.35 -11.42
N LEU A 73 -6.20 -26.32 -12.13
CA LEU A 73 -6.94 -26.49 -13.38
C LEU A 73 -6.04 -26.47 -14.61
N ASP A 74 -6.42 -27.29 -15.60
CA ASP A 74 -5.86 -27.27 -16.95
C ASP A 74 -6.27 -26.01 -17.74
N GLU A 75 -5.58 -25.77 -18.86
CA GLU A 75 -5.72 -24.53 -19.64
C GLU A 75 -7.15 -24.24 -20.14
N LYS A 76 -7.89 -25.29 -20.55
CA LYS A 76 -9.27 -25.16 -21.06
C LYS A 76 -10.27 -24.75 -19.95
N PRO A 77 -10.34 -25.45 -18.80
CA PRO A 77 -11.16 -25.03 -17.65
C PRO A 77 -10.80 -23.63 -17.13
N ARG A 78 -9.51 -23.30 -17.09
CA ARG A 78 -9.01 -22.01 -16.60
C ARG A 78 -9.59 -20.83 -17.40
N ARG A 79 -9.60 -20.96 -18.73
CA ARG A 79 -10.19 -19.96 -19.64
C ARG A 79 -11.69 -19.78 -19.39
N ARG A 80 -12.43 -20.89 -19.23
CA ARG A 80 -13.87 -20.86 -18.95
C ARG A 80 -14.21 -20.20 -17.62
N LEU A 81 -13.43 -20.45 -16.57
CA LEU A 81 -13.60 -19.76 -15.29
C LEU A 81 -13.35 -18.25 -15.40
N LEU A 82 -12.31 -17.86 -16.15
CA LEU A 82 -12.03 -16.45 -16.38
C LEU A 82 -13.15 -15.76 -17.16
N ASP A 83 -13.69 -16.42 -18.18
CA ASP A 83 -14.81 -15.91 -18.97
C ASP A 83 -16.09 -15.77 -18.13
N LEU A 84 -16.36 -16.74 -17.24
CA LEU A 84 -17.48 -16.69 -16.31
C LEU A 84 -17.32 -15.59 -15.24
N ALA A 85 -16.11 -15.41 -14.70
CA ALA A 85 -15.83 -14.32 -13.77
C ALA A 85 -16.05 -12.94 -14.43
N LYS A 86 -15.65 -12.79 -15.70
CA LYS A 86 -15.87 -11.56 -16.48
C LYS A 86 -17.34 -11.31 -16.80
N SER A 87 -18.12 -12.35 -17.10
CA SER A 87 -19.55 -12.20 -17.38
C SER A 87 -20.34 -11.77 -16.13
N LEU A 88 -20.00 -12.33 -14.97
CA LEU A 88 -20.62 -11.94 -13.69
C LEU A 88 -20.29 -10.51 -13.25
N HIS A 89 -19.08 -10.01 -13.59
CA HIS A 89 -18.72 -8.62 -13.32
C HIS A 89 -19.56 -7.61 -14.14
N THR A 90 -20.00 -8.00 -15.33
CA THR A 90 -20.76 -7.13 -16.23
C THR A 90 -22.22 -6.97 -15.78
N ASP A 91 -22.76 -7.94 -15.03
CA ASP A 91 -24.16 -7.93 -14.56
C ASP A 91 -24.40 -6.99 -13.36
N ALA A 92 -23.34 -6.61 -12.64
CA ALA A 92 -23.41 -5.66 -11.53
C ALA A 92 -23.39 -4.18 -11.98
N ALA A 93 -23.19 -3.92 -13.28
CA ALA A 93 -23.04 -2.57 -13.85
C ALA A 93 -24.28 -2.14 -14.68
N ALA A 94 -25.47 -2.62 -14.36
CA ALA A 94 -26.71 -2.08 -14.94
C ALA A 94 -27.15 -0.82 -14.15
N PRO A 95 -27.25 0.36 -14.78
CA PRO A 95 -27.68 1.58 -14.11
C PRO A 95 -29.19 1.52 -13.84
N THR A 96 -29.55 1.93 -12.63
CA THR A 96 -30.91 2.17 -12.18
C THR A 96 -31.64 3.10 -13.15
N ALA A 97 -32.74 2.63 -13.73
CA ALA A 97 -33.76 3.44 -14.38
C ALA A 97 -34.91 3.68 -13.40
#